data_AF-A0A2M7YBA1-F1
#
_entry.id   AF-A0A2M7YBA1-F1
#
_cell.length_a   1.000
_cell.length_b   1.000
_cell.length_c   1.000
_cell.angle_alpha   90.00
_cell.angle_beta   90.00
_cell.angle_gamma   90.00
#
_symmetry.space_group_name_H-M   'P 1'
#
loop_
_entity.id
_entity.type
_entity.pdbx_description
1 polymer ?
#
loop_
_entity_poly.entity_id
_entity_poly.type
_entity_poly.pdbx_seq_one_letter_code
_entity_poly.pdbx_strand_id
1 'polypeptide(L)' 'MSRKVDWNGLMRLGIGRLRLAPDTFWAMSPREFAAALEGAGVAAPVGRAQLGQLMAKFPDGGAGRVAMRRKDAE' A
#
# COMPACT_ATOMS: atom_id res chain seq x y z
N MET A 1 -7.52 10.18 -16.53
CA MET A 1 -8.23 9.03 -15.93
C MET A 1 -8.94 9.49 -14.67
N SER A 2 -10.26 9.67 -14.71
CA SER A 2 -11.03 10.02 -13.52
C SER A 2 -11.04 8.81 -12.59
N ARG A 3 -10.30 8.90 -11.48
CA ARG A 3 -10.23 7.84 -10.49
C ARG A 3 -11.47 7.95 -9.62
N LYS A 4 -12.39 6.99 -9.75
CA LYS A 4 -13.55 6.88 -8.87
C LYS A 4 -13.05 6.75 -7.42
N VAL A 5 -13.67 7.52 -6.53
CA VAL A 5 -13.40 7.43 -5.10
C VAL A 5 -13.91 6.09 -4.59
N ASP A 6 -13.05 5.32 -3.93
CA ASP A 6 -13.44 4.07 -3.25
C ASP A 6 -14.05 4.40 -1.89
N TRP A 7 -15.36 4.59 -1.88
CA TRP A 7 -16.13 4.89 -0.68
C TRP A 7 -16.07 3.78 0.37
N ASN A 8 -16.00 2.52 -0.06
CA ASN A 8 -15.91 1.39 0.86
C ASN A 8 -14.56 1.37 1.56
N GLY A 9 -13.47 1.61 0.83
CA GLY A 9 -12.14 1.79 1.40
C GLY A 9 -12.10 2.96 2.38
N LEU A 10 -12.72 4.08 2.03
CA LEU A 10 -12.79 5.27 2.88
C LEU A 10 -13.50 4.99 4.21
N MET A 11 -14.67 4.35 4.18
CA MET A 11 -15.43 4.01 5.39
C MET A 11 -14.74 2.97 6.26
N ARG A 12 -14.07 1.98 5.66
CA ARG A 12 -13.26 0.99 6.42
C ARG A 12 -12.10 1.64 7.15
N LEU A 13 -11.45 2.64 6.54
CA LEU A 13 -10.36 3.39 7.18
C LEU A 13 -10.88 4.34 8.26
N GLY A 14 -11.88 5.17 7.96
CA GLY A 14 -12.41 6.16 8.90
C GLY A 14 -13.17 5.56 10.07
N ILE A 15 -14.23 4.81 9.80
CA ILE A 15 -15.10 4.26 10.84
C ILE A 15 -14.49 2.98 11.44
N GLY A 16 -13.83 2.16 10.62
CA GLY A 16 -13.23 0.90 11.08
C GLY A 16 -11.87 1.07 11.77
N ARG A 17 -10.85 1.50 11.02
CA ARG A 17 -9.45 1.56 11.48
C ARG A 17 -9.21 2.69 12.48
N LEU A 18 -9.68 3.90 12.17
CA LEU A 18 -9.54 5.08 13.02
C LEU A 18 -10.59 5.15 14.13
N ARG A 19 -11.63 4.29 14.08
CA ARG A 19 -12.75 4.26 15.04
C ARG A 19 -13.43 5.63 15.23
N LEU A 20 -13.49 6.43 14.17
CA LEU A 20 -14.21 7.69 14.19
C LEU A 20 -15.71 7.43 14.27
N ALA A 21 -16.42 8.20 15.10
CA ALA A 21 -17.88 8.23 15.03
C ALA A 21 -18.30 8.69 13.63
N PRO A 22 -19.39 8.14 13.06
CA PRO A 22 -19.84 8.49 11.71
C PRO A 22 -20.03 9.99 11.52
N ASP A 23 -20.62 10.68 12.50
CA ASP A 23 -20.87 12.12 12.42
C ASP A 23 -19.55 12.92 12.38
N THR A 24 -18.57 12.54 13.18
CA THR A 24 -17.23 13.15 13.16
C THR A 24 -16.54 12.93 11.83
N PHE A 25 -16.61 11.72 11.28
CA PHE A 25 -16.02 11.39 9.99
C PHE A 25 -16.62 12.20 8.84
N TRP A 26 -17.94 12.42 8.82
CA TRP A 26 -18.59 13.19 7.78
C TRP A 26 -18.45 14.71 7.96
N ALA A 27 -18.25 15.18 9.19
CA ALA A 27 -18.00 16.59 9.48
C ALA A 27 -16.54 17.00 9.26
N MET A 28 -15.60 16.05 9.27
CA MET A 28 -14.17 16.37 9.13
C MET A 28 -13.78 16.76 7.71
N SER A 29 -12.80 17.64 7.59
CA SER A 29 -12.20 17.97 6.30
C SER A 29 -11.31 16.84 5.77
N PRO A 30 -11.15 16.70 4.45
CA PRO A 30 -10.21 15.73 3.87
C PRO A 30 -8.76 15.89 4.35
N ARG A 31 -8.36 17.12 4.71
CA ARG A 31 -7.01 17.41 5.24
C ARG A 31 -6.83 16.85 6.65
N GLU A 32 -7.84 16.98 7.50
CA GLU A 32 -7.84 16.37 8.84
C GLU A 32 -7.88 14.84 8.75
N PHE A 33 -8.62 14.29 7.79
CA PHE A 33 -8.63 12.86 7.56
C PHE A 33 -7.26 12.32 7.15
N ALA A 34 -6.55 13.03 6.25
CA ALA A 34 -5.18 12.68 5.88
C ALA A 34 -4.23 12.68 7.08
N ALA A 35 -4.29 13.71 7.93
CA ALA A 35 -3.48 13.80 9.14
C ALA A 35 -3.79 12.66 10.14
N ALA A 36 -5.07 12.28 10.28
CA ALA A 36 -5.46 11.16 11.13
C ALA A 36 -4.91 9.81 10.61
N LEU A 37 -4.89 9.62 9.29
CA LEU A 37 -4.31 8.43 8.66
C LEU A 37 -2.79 8.34 8.86
N GLU A 38 -2.09 9.46 8.72
CA GLU A 38 -0.64 9.56 9.01
C GLU A 38 -0.36 9.19 10.47
N GLY A 39 -1.11 9.74 11.42
CA GLY A 39 -0.98 9.43 12.84
C GLY A 39 -1.30 7.98 13.20
N ALA A 40 -2.18 7.32 12.43
CA ALA A 40 -2.54 5.91 12.64
C ALA A 40 -1.58 4.91 12.00
N GLY A 41 -0.47 5.38 11.42
CA GLY A 41 0.52 4.52 10.75
C GLY A 41 -0.05 3.80 9.53
N VAL A 42 -1.10 4.36 8.91
CA VAL A 42 -1.58 3.86 7.61
C VAL A 42 -0.52 4.27 6.59
N ALA A 43 0.35 3.32 6.24
CA ALA A 43 1.46 3.57 5.32
C ALA A 43 0.92 4.18 4.03
N ALA A 44 1.46 5.34 3.66
CA ALA A 44 1.16 5.97 2.39
C ALA A 44 1.45 4.98 1.25
N PRO A 45 0.65 5.00 0.16
CA PRO A 45 0.96 4.21 -1.02
C PRO A 45 2.39 4.48 -1.48
N VAL A 46 3.14 3.41 -1.80
CA VAL A 46 4.51 3.51 -2.29
C VAL A 46 4.54 4.42 -3.52
N GLY A 47 5.34 5.48 -3.46
CA GLY A 47 5.52 6.40 -4.57
C GLY A 47 6.26 5.74 -5.74
N ARG A 48 6.10 6.28 -6.96
CA ARG A 48 6.72 5.70 -8.17
C ARG A 48 8.24 5.51 -8.07
N ALA A 49 8.94 6.46 -7.44
CA ALA A 49 10.38 6.36 -7.22
C ALA A 49 10.74 5.16 -6.32
N GLN A 50 9.99 4.98 -5.24
CA GLN A 50 10.21 3.92 -4.26
C GLN A 50 9.81 2.55 -4.83
N LEU A 51 8.78 2.49 -5.68
CA LEU A 51 8.45 1.31 -6.47
C LEU A 51 9.60 0.93 -7.40
N GLY A 52 10.19 1.90 -8.11
CA GLY A 52 11.37 1.66 -8.96
C GLY A 52 12.56 1.09 -8.20
N GLN A 53 12.82 1.58 -6.98
CA GLN A 53 13.87 1.03 -6.10
C GLN A 53 13.59 -0.42 -5.70
N LEU A 54 12.33 -0.76 -5.40
CA LEU A 54 11.93 -2.14 -5.06
C LEU A 54 12.11 -3.09 -6.25
N MET A 55 11.74 -2.66 -7.46
CA MET A 55 11.93 -3.45 -8.69
C MET A 55 13.41 -3.73 -8.97
N ALA A 56 14.28 -2.75 -8.74
CA ALA A 56 15.72 -2.95 -8.89
C ALA A 56 16.29 -3.92 -7.84
N LYS A 57 15.76 -3.88 -6.61
CA LYS A 57 16.20 -4.71 -5.49
C LYS A 57 15.71 -6.17 -5.59
N PHE A 58 14.54 -6.38 -6.19
CA PHE A 58 13.91 -7.70 -6.35
C PHE A 58 13.53 -7.93 -7.82
N PRO A 59 14.50 -8.21 -8.70
CA PRO A 59 14.21 -8.50 -10.09
C PRO A 59 13.52 -9.87 -10.23
N ASP A 60 12.37 -9.91 -10.91
CA ASP A 60 11.56 -11.13 -11.13
C ASP A 60 12.21 -12.16 -12.09
N GLY A 61 13.50 -11.98 -12.43
CA GLY A 61 14.30 -12.89 -13.24
C GLY A 61 14.94 -13.98 -12.37
N GLY A 62 14.47 -15.22 -12.50
CA GLY A 62 14.82 -16.35 -11.64
C GLY A 62 16.29 -16.79 -11.67
N ALA A 63 17.17 -16.09 -10.95
CA ALA A 63 18.52 -16.54 -10.63
C ALA A 63 18.54 -17.68 -9.58
N GLY A 64 17.43 -17.87 -8.84
CA GLY A 64 17.31 -18.92 -7.81
C GLY A 64 16.85 -20.30 -8.33
N ARG A 65 16.37 -20.42 -9.58
CA ARG A 65 15.86 -21.70 -10.11
C ARG A 65 16.84 -22.47 -11.02
N VAL A 66 17.96 -21.86 -11.42
CA VAL A 66 18.90 -22.45 -12.40
C VAL A 66 20.16 -23.04 -11.73
N ALA A 67 20.43 -22.73 -10.46
CA ALA A 67 21.64 -23.22 -9.77
C ALA A 67 21.57 -24.68 -9.29
N MET A 68 20.43 -25.38 -9.45
CA MET A 68 20.22 -26.75 -8.97
C MET A 68 19.87 -27.73 -10.10
N ARG A 69 20.64 -27.74 -11.19
CA ARG A 69 20.74 -28.88 -12.12
C ARG A 69 21.93 -28.64 -13.04
N ARG A 70 23.11 -29.13 -12.65
CA ARG A 70 24.21 -29.66 -13.50
C ARG A 70 25.41 -29.96 -12.60
N LYS A 71 25.29 -30.92 -11.68
CA LYS A 71 26.47 -31.51 -11.03
C LYS A 71 26.36 -33.01 -10.81
N ASP A 72 25.48 -33.70 -11.55
CA ASP A 72 25.38 -35.17 -11.56
C ASP A 72 25.24 -35.64 -13.00
N ALA A 73 26.37 -35.83 -13.67
CA ALA A 73 26.54 -36.66 -14.87
C ALA A 73 28.03 -36.88 -15.02
N GLU A 74 28.55 -37.70 -14.10
CA GLU A 74 29.76 -38.51 -14.31
C GLU A 74 29.43 -39.65 -15.28
#